data_AF-A0A7X1TUE2-F1
#
_entry.id   AF-A0A7X1TUE2-F1
#
_cell.length_a   1.000
_cell.length_b   1.000
_cell.length_c   1.000
_cell.angle_alpha   90.00
_cell.angle_beta   90.00
_cell.angle_gamma   90.00
#
_symmetry.space_group_name_H-M   'P 1'
#
loop_
_entity.id
_entity.type
_entity.pdbx_description
1 polymer ?
#
loop_
_entity_poly.entity_id
_entity_poly.type
_entity_poly.pdbx_seq_one_letter_code
_entity_poly.pdbx_strand_id
1 'polypeptide(L)' 'MRTTLTVGLLILAALGSGCATWDEMDGSERGLAVGATGGAVVGGIVGGPIGAAIGAGAGGYAGHHEGSH' A
#
# COMPACT_ATOMS: atom_id res chain seq x y z
N MET A 1 4.05 -11.56 -16.81
CA MET A 1 5.52 -11.45 -16.69
C MET A 1 5.98 -9.99 -16.58
N ARG A 2 5.62 -9.09 -17.50
CA ARG A 2 5.97 -7.64 -17.36
C ARG A 2 5.33 -6.96 -16.14
N THR A 3 4.06 -7.25 -15.85
CA THR A 3 3.33 -6.71 -14.67
C THR A 3 3.87 -7.25 -13.35
N THR A 4 4.29 -8.51 -13.33
CA THR A 4 4.89 -9.15 -12.15
C THR A 4 6.28 -8.58 -11.83
N LEU A 5 7.06 -8.26 -12.87
CA LEU A 5 8.35 -7.57 -12.74
C LEU A 5 8.19 -6.15 -12.20
N THR A 6 7.20 -5.38 -12.67
CA THR A 6 6.93 -4.02 -12.15
C THR A 6 6.45 -4.04 -10.70
N VAL A 7 5.58 -4.99 -10.33
CA VAL A 7 5.14 -5.17 -8.94
C VAL A 7 6.31 -5.58 -8.05
N GLY A 8 7.15 -6.51 -8.50
CA GLY A 8 8.35 -6.92 -7.78
C GLY A 8 9.35 -5.78 -7.57
N LEU A 9 9.56 -4.94 -8.58
CA LEU A 9 10.44 -3.77 -8.48
C LEU A 9 9.89 -2.68 -7.55
N LEU A 10 8.57 -2.45 -7.58
CA LEU A 10 7.89 -1.51 -6.67
C LEU A 10 7.99 -1.97 -5.21
N ILE A 11 7.83 -3.28 -4.96
CA ILE A 11 8.01 -3.87 -3.64
C ILE A 11 9.47 -3.72 -3.17
N LEU A 12 10.44 -4.00 -4.07
CA LEU A 12 11.86 -3.86 -3.75
C LEU A 12 12.27 -2.40 -3.49
N ALA A 13 11.69 -1.45 -4.22
CA ALA A 13 11.88 -0.02 -4.01
C ALA A 13 11.24 0.47 -2.70
N ALA A 14 10.06 -0.04 -2.35
CA ALA A 14 9.39 0.26 -1.08
C ALA A 14 10.15 -0.31 0.13
N LEU A 15 10.81 -1.45 -0.02
CA LEU A 15 11.69 -2.05 0.99
C LEU A 15 13.05 -1.33 1.06
N GLY A 16 13.61 -0.90 -0.08
CA GLY A 16 14.91 -0.23 -0.17
C GLY A 16 14.92 1.24 0.28
N SER A 17 13.85 1.99 0.00
CA SER A 17 13.60 3.30 0.63
C SER A 17 12.94 3.16 2.00
N GLY A 18 12.69 1.91 2.42
CA GLY A 18 11.83 1.56 3.53
C GLY A 18 12.44 1.64 4.94
N CYS A 19 13.70 2.01 5.07
CA CYS A 19 14.28 2.25 6.39
C CYS A 19 14.33 3.73 6.79
N ALA A 20 14.18 4.68 5.84
CA ALA A 20 14.20 6.11 6.14
C ALA A 20 12.78 6.71 6.09
N THR A 21 12.02 6.45 5.03
CA THR A 21 10.68 7.06 4.82
C THR A 21 9.61 6.64 5.84
N TRP A 22 9.83 5.54 6.57
CA TRP A 22 8.86 5.01 7.54
C TRP A 22 9.12 5.48 8.97
N ASP A 23 10.31 6.03 9.23
CA ASP A 23 10.72 6.54 10.54
C ASP A 23 10.31 8.02 10.69
N GLU A 24 10.19 8.74 9.58
CA GLU A 24 9.79 10.16 9.53
C GLU A 24 8.27 10.38 9.33
N MET A 25 7.50 9.33 9.06
CA MET A 25 6.05 9.39 8.84
C MET A 25 5.27 9.07 10.12
N ASP A 26 4.30 9.92 10.47
CA ASP A 26 3.33 9.65 11.53
C ASP A 26 2.64 8.29 11.32
N GLY A 27 2.36 7.58 12.43
CA GLY A 27 1.83 6.22 12.40
C GLY A 27 0.59 6.07 11.50
N SER A 28 -0.29 7.07 11.52
CA SER A 28 -1.52 7.13 10.72
C SER A 28 -1.26 7.33 9.22
N GLU A 29 -0.24 8.09 8.83
CA GLU A 29 0.13 8.26 7.42
C GLU A 29 0.83 7.02 6.88
N ARG A 30 1.66 6.39 7.72
CA ARG A 30 2.28 5.10 7.45
C ARG A 30 1.24 4.01 7.23
N GLY A 31 0.28 3.90 8.14
CA GLY A 31 -0.79 2.93 8.03
C GLY A 31 -1.67 3.19 6.79
N LEU A 32 -2.01 4.45 6.51
CA LEU A 32 -2.77 4.82 5.30
C LEU A 32 -2.03 4.40 4.03
N ALA A 33 -0.74 4.72 3.92
CA ALA A 33 0.05 4.40 2.73
C ALA A 33 0.17 2.87 2.51
N VAL A 34 0.45 2.09 3.56
CA VAL A 34 0.55 0.63 3.48
C VAL A 34 -0.79 0.02 3.14
N GLY A 35 -1.83 0.44 3.86
CA GLY A 35 -3.17 -0.10 3.70
C GLY A 35 -3.73 0.20 2.32
N ALA A 36 -3.55 1.43 1.82
CA ALA A 36 -4.01 1.82 0.49
C ALA A 36 -3.25 1.08 -0.61
N THR A 37 -1.93 0.99 -0.51
CA THR A 37 -1.13 0.28 -1.53
C THR A 37 -1.36 -1.23 -1.51
N GLY A 38 -1.34 -1.86 -0.32
CA GLY A 38 -1.62 -3.28 -0.17
C GLY A 38 -3.02 -3.65 -0.61
N GLY A 39 -4.02 -2.87 -0.20
CA GLY A 39 -5.41 -3.07 -0.61
C GLY A 39 -5.61 -2.87 -2.11
N ALA A 40 -4.98 -1.87 -2.72
CA ALA A 40 -5.04 -1.65 -4.17
C ALA A 40 -4.42 -2.78 -4.97
N VAL A 41 -3.30 -3.34 -4.50
CA VAL A 41 -2.63 -4.46 -5.18
C VAL A 41 -3.52 -5.70 -5.15
N VAL A 42 -4.02 -6.09 -3.96
CA VAL A 42 -4.87 -7.28 -3.82
C VAL A 42 -6.21 -7.08 -4.53
N GLY A 43 -6.85 -5.93 -4.31
CA GLY A 43 -8.10 -5.57 -4.97
C GLY A 43 -7.95 -5.48 -6.49
N GLY A 44 -6.82 -4.99 -6.98
CA GLY A 44 -6.49 -4.93 -8.40
C GLY A 44 -6.32 -6.30 -9.05
N ILE A 45 -5.70 -7.24 -8.33
CA ILE A 45 -5.52 -8.62 -8.81
C ILE A 45 -6.85 -9.36 -8.89
N VAL A 46 -7.72 -9.20 -7.90
CA VAL A 46 -8.98 -9.96 -7.78
C VAL A 46 -10.12 -9.31 -8.57
N GLY A 47 -10.27 -7.98 -8.48
CA GLY A 47 -11.41 -7.23 -9.00
C GLY A 47 -11.06 -6.24 -10.11
N GLY A 48 -9.82 -6.25 -10.62
CA GLY A 48 -9.38 -5.30 -11.64
C GLY A 48 -9.38 -3.85 -11.14
N PRO A 49 -9.56 -2.85 -12.02
CA PRO A 49 -9.43 -1.44 -11.65
C PRO A 49 -10.37 -0.99 -10.52
N ILE A 50 -11.59 -1.53 -10.50
CA ILE A 50 -12.59 -1.21 -9.46
C ILE A 50 -12.17 -1.82 -8.12
N GLY A 51 -11.70 -3.07 -8.14
CA GLY A 51 -11.18 -3.71 -6.93
C GLY A 51 -9.95 -2.97 -6.38
N ALA A 52 -9.07 -2.44 -7.24
CA ALA A 52 -7.94 -1.63 -6.80
C ALA A 52 -8.38 -0.33 -6.11
N ALA A 53 -9.39 0.36 -6.64
CA ALA A 53 -9.89 1.59 -6.03
C ALA A 53 -10.56 1.34 -4.66
N ILE A 54 -11.38 0.28 -4.57
CA ILE A 54 -12.05 -0.10 -3.32
C ILE A 54 -11.02 -0.59 -2.30
N GLY A 55 -10.06 -1.40 -2.75
CA GLY A 55 -8.97 -1.90 -1.92
C GLY A 55 -8.08 -0.77 -1.39
N ALA A 56 -7.75 0.23 -2.23
CA ALA A 56 -7.04 1.43 -1.78
C ALA A 56 -7.83 2.21 -0.72
N GLY A 57 -9.11 2.47 -0.98
CA GLY A 57 -9.95 3.24 -0.07
C GLY A 57 -10.13 2.55 1.28
N ALA A 58 -10.54 1.28 1.28
CA ALA A 58 -10.80 0.52 2.49
C ALA A 58 -9.52 0.20 3.26
N GLY A 59 -8.47 -0.22 2.56
CA GLY A 59 -7.18 -0.52 3.18
C GLY A 59 -6.52 0.74 3.74
N GLY A 60 -6.56 1.86 3.01
CA GLY A 60 -6.01 3.12 3.47
C GLY A 60 -6.75 3.69 4.68
N TYR A 61 -8.09 3.58 4.69
CA TYR A 61 -8.90 3.99 5.84
C TYR A 61 -8.59 3.17 7.09
N ALA A 62 -8.57 1.83 6.98
CA ALA A 62 -8.21 0.95 8.09
C ALA A 62 -6.80 1.27 8.59
N GLY A 63 -5.80 1.28 7.71
CA GLY A 63 -4.43 1.59 8.10
C GLY A 63 -4.27 2.95 8.78
N HIS A 64 -5.00 3.98 8.35
CA HIS A 64 -4.98 5.28 9.01
C HIS A 64 -5.49 5.23 10.46
N HIS A 65 -6.55 4.45 10.70
CA HIS A 65 -7.11 4.26 12.03
C HIS A 65 -6.18 3.43 12.93
N GLU A 66 -5.62 2.35 12.42
CA GLU A 66 -4.64 1.54 13.16
C GLU A 66 -3.36 2.30 13.55
N GLY A 67 -2.94 3.29 12.74
CA GLY A 67 -1.76 4.10 13.02
C GLY A 67 -1.97 5.27 13.98
N SER A 68 -3.22 5.54 14.37
CA SER A 68 -3.62 6.69 15.21
C SER A 68 -3.65 6.40 16.71
N HIS A 69 -3.19 5.23 17.15
CA HIS A 69 -3.24 4.74 18.53
C HIS A 69 -1.85 4.63 19.18
#